data_AF-A0A1I6TXQ2-F1
#
_entry.id   AF-A0A1I6TXQ2-F1
#
_cell.length_a   1.000
_cell.length_b   1.000
_cell.length_c   1.000
_cell.angle_alpha   90.00
_cell.angle_beta   90.00
_cell.angle_gamma   90.00
#
_symmetry.space_group_name_H-M   'P 1'
#
loop_
_entity.id
_entity.type
_entity.pdbx_description
1 polymer ?
#
loop_
_entity_poly.entity_id
_entity_poly.type
_entity_poly.pdbx_seq_one_letter_code
_entity_poly.pdbx_strand_id
1 'polypeptide(L)'
;MVLSPFRPALLLLAGVVILVAGCTVSGREAPPEPPDPRPLGGAVDFSADQAKALWEAEEAKVRACMRERGHRYLSPGHREGSPAATASPYALLRPAGAESDGYGMSAEYLAGPPADPNEDHLAGLSEEEEQIWRRALLGEEENDHEVLSRGRAVAGYDAQSCVGAARAELYGPEWPDLYYAMAELSHEVIELTRESGGFRGAEALWASCMAERGLAYRSLEDPRREIRELLSEGVAPQAAGERERELARTDLECQLETGLHEEVERAQQEVEQSIGAEARLELERLEQAKRGALERSNVGRE
;
A
#
# COMPACT_ATOMS: atom_id res chain seq x y z
N MET A 1 -94.80 3.16 -43.51
CA MET A 1 -93.55 3.66 -44.09
C MET A 1 -92.55 3.82 -42.95
N VAL A 2 -91.50 3.00 -42.97
CA VAL A 2 -90.10 3.28 -42.57
C VAL A 2 -89.76 3.62 -41.11
N LEU A 3 -89.21 2.60 -40.43
CA LEU A 3 -87.99 2.52 -39.59
C LEU A 3 -87.81 3.37 -38.29
N SER A 4 -87.77 2.62 -37.17
CA SER A 4 -86.88 2.79 -35.99
C SER A 4 -85.38 2.68 -36.35
N PRO A 5 -84.42 2.69 -35.39
CA PRO A 5 -84.16 3.55 -34.22
C PRO A 5 -82.68 4.03 -34.22
N PHE A 6 -82.19 4.86 -33.28
CA PHE A 6 -80.81 4.73 -32.75
C PHE A 6 -80.63 5.52 -31.43
N ARG A 7 -80.08 4.84 -30.42
CA ARG A 7 -79.63 5.36 -29.12
C ARG A 7 -78.24 5.98 -29.23
N PRO A 8 -77.82 6.82 -28.27
CA PRO A 8 -76.43 6.76 -27.81
C PRO A 8 -76.31 6.54 -26.28
N ALA A 9 -75.25 5.82 -25.95
CA ALA A 9 -74.83 5.39 -24.63
C ALA A 9 -74.05 6.49 -23.88
N LEU A 10 -74.21 6.50 -22.56
CA LEU A 10 -73.50 7.34 -21.60
C LEU A 10 -72.17 6.66 -21.22
N LEU A 11 -71.03 7.32 -21.43
CA LEU A 11 -69.70 6.86 -21.01
C LEU A 11 -69.33 7.53 -19.67
N LEU A 12 -69.17 6.70 -18.62
CA LEU A 12 -68.61 7.06 -17.31
C LEU A 12 -67.10 6.81 -17.33
N LEU A 13 -66.29 7.86 -17.14
CA LEU A 13 -64.84 7.78 -16.93
C LEU A 13 -64.54 7.76 -15.43
N ALA A 14 -64.05 6.63 -14.93
CA ALA A 14 -63.54 6.48 -13.56
C ALA A 14 -62.04 6.82 -13.53
N GLY A 15 -61.66 7.85 -12.76
CA GLY A 15 -60.28 8.21 -12.51
C GLY A 15 -59.66 7.32 -11.42
N VAL A 16 -58.61 6.58 -11.76
CA VAL A 16 -57.77 5.83 -10.83
C VAL A 16 -56.64 6.75 -10.34
N VAL A 17 -56.65 7.08 -9.06
CA VAL A 17 -55.56 7.79 -8.37
C VAL A 17 -54.54 6.73 -7.93
N ILE A 18 -53.36 6.71 -8.57
CA ILE A 18 -52.24 5.85 -8.17
C ILE A 18 -51.42 6.62 -7.11
N LEU A 19 -51.57 6.23 -5.85
CA LEU A 19 -50.68 6.65 -4.75
C LEU A 19 -49.37 5.87 -4.87
N VAL A 20 -48.32 6.52 -5.39
CA VAL A 20 -46.96 5.98 -5.37
C VAL A 20 -46.43 6.12 -3.94
N ALA A 21 -46.48 5.02 -3.19
CA ALA A 21 -45.73 4.88 -1.94
C ALA A 21 -44.24 4.81 -2.31
N GLY A 22 -43.52 5.92 -2.15
CA GLY A 22 -42.07 5.95 -2.27
C GLY A 22 -41.45 5.13 -1.15
N CYS A 23 -40.89 3.97 -1.49
CA CYS A 23 -39.98 3.24 -0.62
C CYS A 23 -38.76 4.13 -0.38
N THR A 24 -38.73 4.83 0.75
CA THR A 24 -37.50 5.38 1.30
C THR A 24 -36.64 4.21 1.74
N VAL A 25 -35.77 3.75 0.84
CA VAL A 25 -34.58 3.00 1.22
C VAL A 25 -33.86 3.87 2.25
N SER A 26 -34.00 3.50 3.52
CA SER A 26 -33.12 3.97 4.57
C SER A 26 -31.75 3.42 4.20
N GLY A 27 -30.98 4.21 3.46
CA GLY A 27 -29.58 3.94 3.18
C GLY A 27 -28.91 3.82 4.53
N ARG A 28 -28.66 2.57 4.95
CA ARG A 28 -27.85 2.29 6.11
C ARG A 28 -26.45 2.73 5.69
N GLU A 29 -26.06 3.92 6.10
CA GLU A 29 -24.71 4.44 5.94
C GLU A 29 -23.75 3.34 6.43
N ALA A 30 -22.79 2.97 5.59
CA ALA A 30 -21.76 2.03 6.00
C ALA A 30 -21.11 2.59 7.28
N PRO A 31 -20.77 1.74 8.25
CA PRO A 31 -19.97 2.19 9.39
C PRO A 31 -18.73 2.95 8.87
N PRO A 32 -18.33 4.05 9.53
CA PRO A 32 -17.12 4.75 9.13
C PRO A 32 -15.94 3.77 9.18
N GLU A 33 -15.05 3.84 8.20
CA GLU A 33 -13.81 3.05 8.23
C GLU A 33 -12.95 3.52 9.43
N PRO A 34 -12.30 2.59 10.14
CA PRO A 34 -11.41 2.97 11.22
C PRO A 34 -10.20 3.77 10.67
N PRO A 35 -9.60 4.67 11.47
CA PRO A 35 -8.39 5.37 11.07
C PRO A 35 -7.26 4.41 10.64
N ASP A 36 -6.53 4.76 9.58
CA ASP A 36 -5.28 4.09 9.17
C ASP A 36 -4.13 5.10 9.30
N PRO A 37 -3.64 5.35 10.52
CA PRO A 37 -2.56 6.30 10.74
C PRO A 37 -1.30 5.85 9.98
N ARG A 38 -0.78 6.77 9.18
CA ARG A 38 0.49 6.64 8.44
C ARG A 38 1.41 7.76 8.88
N PRO A 39 2.69 7.50 9.17
CA PRO A 39 3.65 8.54 9.51
C PRO A 39 3.62 9.67 8.49
N LEU A 40 3.54 10.90 8.99
CA LEU A 40 3.63 12.13 8.21
C LEU A 40 2.56 12.19 7.12
N GLY A 41 1.38 11.63 7.39
CA GLY A 41 0.28 11.56 6.44
C GLY A 41 0.55 10.65 5.24
N GLY A 42 1.44 9.66 5.36
CA GLY A 42 1.84 8.81 4.24
C GLY A 42 2.78 9.53 3.26
N ALA A 43 3.68 10.37 3.79
CA ALA A 43 4.61 11.18 3.00
C ALA A 43 5.40 10.37 1.97
N VAL A 44 5.79 9.15 2.32
CA VAL A 44 6.55 8.22 1.46
C VAL A 44 5.67 7.27 0.65
N ASP A 45 4.36 7.28 0.88
CA ASP A 45 3.41 6.36 0.26
C ASP A 45 2.81 6.95 -1.03
N PHE A 46 2.49 6.09 -1.99
CA PHE A 46 1.69 6.45 -3.16
C PHE A 46 0.41 5.61 -3.15
N SER A 47 -0.68 6.13 -3.71
CA SER A 47 -1.84 5.28 -3.97
C SER A 47 -1.47 4.17 -4.96
N ALA A 48 -2.27 3.09 -5.02
CA ALA A 48 -1.99 1.97 -5.94
C ALA A 48 -1.86 2.44 -7.40
N ASP A 49 -2.76 3.32 -7.86
CA ASP A 49 -2.74 3.87 -9.22
C ASP A 49 -1.51 4.76 -9.46
N GLN A 50 -1.14 5.58 -8.48
CA GLN A 50 0.05 6.43 -8.54
C GLN A 50 1.32 5.58 -8.61
N ALA A 51 1.43 4.57 -7.74
CA ALA A 51 2.57 3.65 -7.70
C ALA A 51 2.72 2.88 -9.02
N LYS A 52 1.61 2.39 -9.58
CA LYS A 52 1.59 1.71 -10.88
C LYS A 52 2.06 2.63 -12.01
N ALA A 53 1.54 3.85 -12.09
CA ALA A 53 1.91 4.78 -13.13
C ALA A 53 3.38 5.22 -13.04
N LEU A 54 3.88 5.47 -11.82
CA LEU A 54 5.28 5.79 -11.58
C LEU A 54 6.19 4.61 -11.96
N TRP A 55 5.82 3.39 -11.56
CA TRP A 55 6.52 2.17 -11.93
C TRP A 55 6.63 2.01 -13.45
N GLU A 56 5.50 2.09 -14.16
CA GLU A 56 5.48 1.97 -15.63
C GLU A 56 6.33 3.04 -16.31
N ALA A 57 6.33 4.27 -15.79
CA ALA A 57 7.13 5.37 -16.31
C ALA A 57 8.63 5.17 -16.04
N GLU A 58 9.02 4.72 -14.84
CA GLU A 58 10.40 4.40 -14.48
C GLU A 58 10.94 3.27 -15.36
N GLU A 59 10.19 2.18 -15.46
CA GLU A 59 10.50 1.01 -16.28
C GLU A 59 10.66 1.34 -17.77
N ALA A 60 9.84 2.25 -18.30
CA ALA A 60 9.97 2.72 -19.67
C ALA A 60 11.30 3.47 -19.90
N LYS A 61 11.73 4.28 -18.92
CA LYS A 61 12.99 5.03 -18.97
C LYS A 61 14.20 4.09 -18.81
N VAL A 62 14.15 3.16 -17.85
CA VAL A 62 15.20 2.12 -17.68
C VAL A 62 15.38 1.34 -18.97
N ARG A 63 14.28 0.89 -19.59
CA ARG A 63 14.32 0.14 -20.86
C ARG A 63 14.89 0.98 -22.01
N ALA A 64 14.57 2.27 -22.08
CA ALA A 64 15.13 3.16 -23.08
C ALA A 64 16.65 3.31 -22.92
N CYS A 65 17.11 3.56 -21.71
CA CYS A 65 18.53 3.65 -21.38
C CYS A 65 19.29 2.35 -21.69
N MET A 66 18.75 1.20 -21.28
CA MET A 66 19.39 -0.10 -21.55
C MET A 66 19.54 -0.35 -23.06
N ARG A 67 18.50 -0.03 -23.83
CA ARG A 67 18.53 -0.13 -25.29
C ARG A 67 19.57 0.80 -25.92
N GLU A 68 19.69 2.04 -25.43
CA GLU A 68 20.71 2.99 -25.89
C GLU A 68 22.13 2.51 -25.62
N ARG A 69 22.32 1.76 -24.53
CA ARG A 69 23.58 1.09 -24.17
C ARG A 69 23.79 -0.25 -24.89
N GLY A 70 22.91 -0.61 -25.83
CA GLY A 70 23.03 -1.83 -26.61
C GLY A 70 22.59 -3.10 -25.89
N HIS A 71 21.90 -2.98 -24.75
CA HIS A 71 21.42 -4.10 -23.96
C HIS A 71 19.92 -4.32 -24.15
N ARG A 72 19.51 -5.59 -24.17
CA ARG A 72 18.10 -5.95 -24.07
C ARG A 72 17.69 -5.95 -22.61
N TYR A 73 16.58 -5.29 -22.30
CA TYR A 73 15.98 -5.30 -20.97
C TYR A 73 14.48 -5.54 -21.09
N LEU A 74 13.96 -6.50 -20.32
CA LEU A 74 12.56 -6.80 -20.18
C LEU A 74 12.10 -6.27 -18.81
N SER A 75 11.14 -5.35 -18.83
CA SER A 75 10.59 -4.81 -17.59
C SER A 75 9.81 -5.87 -16.84
N PRO A 76 10.04 -6.04 -15.53
CA PRO A 76 9.14 -6.80 -14.68
C PRO A 76 7.74 -6.20 -14.71
N GLY A 77 6.73 -7.07 -14.70
CA GLY A 77 5.34 -6.64 -14.57
C GLY A 77 5.14 -5.93 -13.23
N HIS A 78 4.31 -4.88 -13.20
CA HIS A 78 3.89 -4.30 -11.94
C HIS A 78 3.06 -5.32 -11.17
N ARG A 79 3.49 -5.70 -9.97
CA ARG A 79 2.66 -6.49 -9.06
C ARG A 79 1.69 -5.54 -8.37
N GLU A 80 0.43 -5.58 -8.80
CA GLU A 80 -0.63 -4.84 -8.12
C GLU A 80 -0.70 -5.28 -6.64
N GLY A 81 -0.63 -4.30 -5.74
CA GLY A 81 -0.95 -4.45 -4.32
C GLY A 81 -0.26 -5.62 -3.63
N SER A 82 1.06 -5.56 -3.45
CA SER A 82 1.69 -6.44 -2.44
C SER A 82 1.02 -6.15 -1.08
N PRO A 83 0.50 -7.17 -0.36
CA PRO A 83 -0.08 -6.96 0.97
C PRO A 83 0.85 -6.18 1.90
N ALA A 84 2.17 -6.41 1.76
CA ALA A 84 3.21 -5.67 2.49
C ALA A 84 3.24 -4.16 2.19
N ALA A 85 2.97 -3.74 0.95
CA ALA A 85 2.94 -2.32 0.57
C ALA A 85 1.71 -1.59 1.12
N THR A 86 0.63 -2.32 1.44
CA THR A 86 -0.59 -1.77 2.03
C THR A 86 -0.70 -2.00 3.54
N ALA A 87 0.20 -2.79 4.12
CA ALA A 87 0.17 -3.13 5.53
C ALA A 87 0.35 -1.87 6.38
N SER A 88 -0.45 -1.74 7.44
CA SER A 88 -0.28 -0.66 8.40
C SER A 88 1.07 -0.79 9.11
N PRO A 89 1.85 0.29 9.27
CA PRO A 89 3.11 0.26 10.01
C PRO A 89 2.91 -0.06 11.50
N TYR A 90 1.67 0.01 12.00
CA TYR A 90 1.30 -0.27 13.39
C TYR A 90 0.57 -1.59 13.55
N ALA A 91 0.63 -2.48 12.56
CA ALA A 91 -0.06 -3.78 12.57
C ALA A 91 -1.61 -3.67 12.66
N LEU A 92 -2.16 -2.49 12.35
CA LEU A 92 -3.60 -2.27 12.30
C LEU A 92 -4.22 -2.95 11.07
N LEU A 93 -5.36 -3.60 11.29
CA LEU A 93 -6.10 -4.33 10.27
C LEU A 93 -7.26 -3.50 9.73
N ARG A 94 -7.60 -3.73 8.46
CA ARG A 94 -8.82 -3.17 7.86
C ARG A 94 -9.83 -4.28 7.58
N PRO A 95 -11.15 -4.01 7.67
CA PRO A 95 -12.18 -5.04 7.47
C PRO A 95 -12.03 -5.85 6.20
N ALA A 96 -11.81 -5.19 5.06
CA ALA A 96 -11.66 -5.88 3.78
C ALA A 96 -10.45 -6.82 3.78
N GLY A 97 -9.27 -6.33 4.21
CA GLY A 97 -8.03 -7.10 4.21
C GLY A 97 -8.03 -8.27 5.20
N ALA A 98 -8.57 -8.06 6.41
CA ALA A 98 -8.69 -9.12 7.42
C ALA A 98 -9.58 -10.29 6.93
N GLU A 99 -10.63 -9.98 6.16
CA GLU A 99 -11.54 -10.98 5.61
C GLU A 99 -10.96 -11.73 4.39
N SER A 100 -10.35 -11.00 3.45
CA SER A 100 -9.83 -11.59 2.21
C SER A 100 -8.49 -12.29 2.40
N ASP A 101 -7.52 -11.56 2.95
CA ASP A 101 -6.10 -11.90 2.91
C ASP A 101 -5.53 -12.21 4.31
N GLY A 102 -6.27 -11.89 5.36
CA GLY A 102 -5.80 -11.95 6.74
C GLY A 102 -4.65 -10.98 6.97
N TYR A 103 -3.45 -11.50 7.26
CA TYR A 103 -2.22 -10.69 7.30
C TYR A 103 -1.46 -10.65 5.96
N GLY A 104 -1.91 -11.40 4.95
CA GLY A 104 -1.31 -11.49 3.62
C GLY A 104 -0.08 -12.42 3.50
N MET A 105 0.37 -13.04 4.59
CA MET A 105 1.62 -13.81 4.61
C MET A 105 1.50 -15.14 3.85
N SER A 106 0.38 -15.86 4.00
CA SER A 106 0.20 -17.14 3.30
C SER A 106 0.01 -16.93 1.80
N ALA A 107 -0.66 -15.84 1.41
CA ALA A 107 -0.81 -15.46 0.01
C ALA A 107 0.54 -15.07 -0.62
N GLU A 108 1.37 -14.31 0.10
CA GLU A 108 2.73 -13.98 -0.34
C GLU A 108 3.61 -15.24 -0.47
N TYR A 109 3.55 -16.14 0.51
CA TYR A 109 4.28 -17.40 0.47
C TYR A 109 3.85 -18.27 -0.72
N LEU A 110 2.55 -18.33 -1.03
CA LEU A 110 2.02 -19.04 -2.21
C LEU A 110 2.45 -18.39 -3.53
N ALA A 111 2.48 -17.06 -3.58
CA ALA A 111 2.87 -16.33 -4.78
C ALA A 111 4.36 -16.55 -5.11
N GLY A 112 5.18 -16.76 -4.09
CA GLY A 112 6.62 -16.91 -4.23
C GLY A 112 7.31 -15.63 -4.75
N PRO A 113 8.64 -15.68 -4.90
CA PRO A 113 9.37 -14.58 -5.52
C PRO A 113 8.88 -14.38 -6.97
N PRO A 114 8.74 -13.13 -7.44
CA PRO A 114 8.44 -12.88 -8.84
C PRO A 114 9.56 -13.46 -9.72
N ALA A 115 9.18 -14.09 -10.83
CA ALA A 115 10.14 -14.51 -11.85
C ALA A 115 10.83 -13.28 -12.45
N ASP A 116 12.16 -13.34 -12.60
CA ASP A 116 12.89 -12.30 -13.33
C ASP A 116 12.67 -12.50 -14.83
N PRO A 117 12.02 -11.55 -15.53
CA PRO A 117 11.80 -11.69 -16.97
C PRO A 117 13.11 -11.69 -17.78
N ASN A 118 14.24 -11.31 -17.18
CA ASN A 118 15.56 -11.30 -17.82
C ASN A 118 16.35 -12.58 -17.59
N GLU A 119 15.88 -13.53 -16.76
CA GLU A 119 16.64 -14.74 -16.40
C GLU A 119 17.14 -15.52 -17.63
N ASP A 120 16.23 -15.86 -18.56
CA ASP A 120 16.57 -16.55 -19.80
C ASP A 120 17.54 -15.76 -20.70
N HIS A 121 17.44 -14.43 -20.68
CA HIS A 121 18.34 -13.57 -21.44
C HIS A 121 19.74 -13.61 -20.86
N LEU A 122 19.86 -13.47 -19.53
CA LEU A 122 21.13 -13.45 -18.81
C LEU A 122 21.82 -14.81 -18.86
N ALA A 123 21.07 -15.91 -18.75
CA ALA A 123 21.61 -17.27 -18.88
C ALA A 123 22.26 -17.55 -20.25
N GLY A 124 21.93 -16.76 -21.28
CA GLY A 124 22.54 -16.84 -22.60
C GLY A 124 23.78 -15.98 -22.79
N LEU A 125 24.15 -15.14 -21.82
CA LEU A 125 25.33 -14.27 -21.86
C LEU A 125 26.56 -14.99 -21.29
N SER A 126 27.76 -14.57 -21.73
CA SER A 126 28.98 -14.87 -20.98
C SER A 126 29.00 -14.08 -19.66
N GLU A 127 29.83 -14.52 -18.71
CA GLU A 127 29.98 -13.84 -17.41
C GLU A 127 30.40 -12.36 -17.58
N GLU A 128 31.28 -12.07 -18.54
CA GLU A 128 31.70 -10.69 -18.83
C GLU A 128 30.55 -9.85 -19.40
N GLU A 129 29.76 -10.40 -20.33
CA GLU A 129 28.60 -9.70 -20.90
C GLU A 129 27.50 -9.48 -19.86
N GLU A 130 27.27 -10.46 -18.97
CA GLU A 130 26.35 -10.32 -17.85
C GLU A 130 26.78 -9.19 -16.90
N GLN A 131 28.08 -9.12 -16.56
CA GLN A 131 28.61 -8.05 -15.71
C GLN A 131 28.47 -6.68 -16.38
N ILE A 132 28.74 -6.56 -17.68
CA ILE A 132 28.52 -5.30 -18.43
C ILE A 132 27.03 -4.93 -18.40
N TRP A 133 26.14 -5.88 -18.62
CA TRP A 133 24.69 -5.66 -18.55
C TRP A 133 24.26 -5.18 -17.16
N ARG A 134 24.73 -5.82 -16.09
CA ARG A 134 24.40 -5.46 -14.71
C ARG A 134 24.90 -4.08 -14.35
N ARG A 135 26.13 -3.72 -14.76
CA ARG A 135 26.67 -2.37 -14.59
C ARG A 135 25.89 -1.32 -15.37
N ALA A 136 25.47 -1.61 -16.59
CA ALA A 136 24.62 -0.68 -17.33
C ALA A 136 23.28 -0.43 -16.61
N LEU A 137 22.69 -1.47 -16.00
CA LEU A 137 21.42 -1.39 -15.29
C LEU A 137 21.55 -0.67 -13.94
N LEU A 138 22.45 -1.15 -13.08
CA LEU A 138 22.55 -0.81 -11.65
C LEU A 138 23.74 0.09 -11.31
N GLY A 139 24.74 0.19 -12.19
CA GLY A 139 25.97 0.94 -11.96
C GLY A 139 27.07 0.13 -11.30
N GLU A 140 28.06 0.85 -10.76
CA GLU A 140 29.18 0.30 -9.98
C GLU A 140 29.22 0.95 -8.59
N GLU A 141 29.48 0.16 -7.54
CA GLU A 141 29.51 0.62 -6.14
C GLU A 141 30.53 1.74 -5.94
N GLU A 142 31.64 1.72 -6.66
CA GLU A 142 32.67 2.76 -6.61
C GLU A 142 32.19 4.13 -7.11
N ASN A 143 31.09 4.17 -7.86
CA ASN A 143 30.46 5.37 -8.39
C ASN A 143 29.22 5.79 -7.60
N ASP A 144 28.86 5.08 -6.53
CA ASP A 144 27.65 5.36 -5.77
C ASP A 144 27.73 6.74 -5.09
N HIS A 145 26.65 7.50 -5.26
CA HIS A 145 26.34 8.60 -4.37
C HIS A 145 25.76 8.03 -3.06
N GLU A 146 26.47 8.21 -1.96
CA GLU A 146 25.99 7.83 -0.64
C GLU A 146 24.94 8.83 -0.13
N VAL A 147 23.75 8.32 0.15
CA VAL A 147 22.71 9.06 0.86
C VAL A 147 22.95 8.90 2.36
N LEU A 148 23.21 10.03 3.03
CA LEU A 148 23.53 10.06 4.45
C LEU A 148 22.32 10.46 5.28
N SER A 149 22.02 9.69 6.32
CA SER A 149 21.09 10.08 7.39
C SER A 149 21.81 10.05 8.73
N ARG A 150 21.74 11.16 9.48
CA ARG A 150 22.44 11.34 10.77
C ARG A 150 23.93 10.96 10.73
N GLY A 151 24.58 11.23 9.60
CA GLY A 151 26.00 10.94 9.39
C GLY A 151 26.34 9.47 9.10
N ARG A 152 25.36 8.61 8.79
CA ARG A 152 25.55 7.24 8.32
C ARG A 152 24.96 7.05 6.93
N ALA A 153 25.65 6.31 6.05
CA ALA A 153 25.09 5.91 4.78
C ALA A 153 23.89 4.97 4.99
N VAL A 154 22.74 5.33 4.42
CA VAL A 154 21.50 4.54 4.45
C VAL A 154 21.15 3.95 3.08
N ALA A 155 21.71 4.52 2.01
CA ALA A 155 21.59 4.01 0.65
C ALA A 155 22.78 4.48 -0.20
N GLY A 156 23.07 3.74 -1.27
CA GLY A 156 23.98 4.13 -2.34
C GLY A 156 23.27 4.01 -3.68
N TYR A 157 23.59 4.90 -4.62
CA TYR A 157 23.15 4.75 -6.01
C TYR A 157 24.11 5.39 -7.01
N ASP A 158 24.36 4.71 -8.12
CA ASP A 158 25.07 5.27 -9.26
C ASP A 158 24.09 6.07 -10.15
N ALA A 159 24.25 7.40 -10.18
CA ALA A 159 23.43 8.28 -11.02
C ALA A 159 23.61 8.05 -12.54
N GLN A 160 24.69 7.37 -12.96
CA GLN A 160 24.97 7.01 -14.35
C GLN A 160 24.36 5.66 -14.75
N SER A 161 23.96 4.82 -13.78
CA SER A 161 23.21 3.59 -14.06
C SER A 161 21.89 3.89 -14.76
N CYS A 162 21.33 2.91 -15.49
CA CYS A 162 20.03 3.12 -16.12
C CYS A 162 18.89 3.32 -15.11
N VAL A 163 18.96 2.67 -13.94
CA VAL A 163 18.02 2.92 -12.84
C VAL A 163 18.19 4.33 -12.27
N GLY A 164 19.43 4.74 -11.98
CA GLY A 164 19.74 6.07 -11.44
C GLY A 164 19.32 7.20 -12.40
N ALA A 165 19.66 7.07 -13.69
CA ALA A 165 19.28 8.04 -14.71
C ALA A 165 17.75 8.12 -14.88
N ALA A 166 17.05 6.98 -14.92
CA ALA A 166 15.60 6.93 -15.00
C ALA A 166 14.93 7.62 -13.80
N ARG A 167 15.43 7.38 -12.58
CA ARG A 167 14.93 8.01 -11.35
C ARG A 167 15.20 9.52 -11.33
N ALA A 168 16.41 9.95 -11.71
CA ALA A 168 16.75 11.37 -11.76
C ALA A 168 15.85 12.12 -12.76
N GLU A 169 15.54 11.51 -13.90
CA GLU A 169 14.62 12.09 -14.89
C GLU A 169 13.15 12.06 -14.41
N LEU A 170 12.71 10.98 -13.78
CA LEU A 170 11.32 10.82 -13.35
C LEU A 170 10.99 11.58 -12.06
N TYR A 171 11.82 11.49 -11.03
CA TYR A 171 11.53 12.08 -9.71
C TYR A 171 12.30 13.38 -9.46
N GLY A 172 13.42 13.58 -10.16
CA GLY A 172 14.36 14.68 -9.95
C GLY A 172 15.65 14.20 -9.29
N PRO A 173 16.77 14.94 -9.45
CA PRO A 173 18.08 14.50 -8.98
C PRO A 173 18.20 14.43 -7.44
N GLU A 174 17.42 15.23 -6.71
CA GLU A 174 17.39 15.25 -5.24
C GLU A 174 16.47 14.18 -4.63
N TRP A 175 15.76 13.40 -5.47
CA TRP A 175 14.76 12.44 -4.99
C TRP A 175 15.33 11.41 -4.00
N PRO A 176 16.48 10.76 -4.25
CA PRO A 176 17.01 9.79 -3.31
C PRO A 176 17.25 10.39 -1.93
N ASP A 177 17.89 11.56 -1.85
CA ASP A 177 18.13 12.25 -0.58
C ASP A 177 16.83 12.55 0.17
N LEU A 178 15.85 13.14 -0.52
CA LEU A 178 14.56 13.48 0.08
C LEU A 178 13.77 12.24 0.52
N TYR A 179 13.73 11.20 -0.32
CA TYR A 179 12.97 9.99 -0.05
C TYR A 179 13.55 9.22 1.14
N TYR A 180 14.87 8.99 1.16
CA TYR A 180 15.51 8.24 2.25
C TYR A 180 15.52 9.03 3.56
N ALA A 181 15.75 10.34 3.54
CA ALA A 181 15.62 11.17 4.74
C ALA A 181 14.20 11.07 5.33
N MET A 182 13.18 11.12 4.48
CA MET A 182 11.79 11.02 4.92
C MET A 182 11.39 9.60 5.35
N ALA A 183 11.93 8.56 4.71
CA ALA A 183 11.73 7.18 5.12
C ALA A 183 12.31 6.92 6.53
N GLU A 184 13.49 7.45 6.82
CA GLU A 184 14.12 7.38 8.14
C GLU A 184 13.32 8.14 9.20
N LEU A 185 12.83 9.34 8.86
CA LEU A 185 11.95 10.09 9.76
C LEU A 185 10.63 9.37 10.00
N SER A 186 10.05 8.76 8.97
CA SER A 186 8.82 7.95 9.07
C SER A 186 9.05 6.75 9.99
N HIS A 187 10.20 6.08 9.87
CA HIS A 187 10.60 4.99 10.76
C HIS A 187 10.73 5.46 12.22
N GLU A 188 11.37 6.60 12.46
CA GLU A 188 11.48 7.17 13.80
C GLU A 188 10.12 7.50 14.41
N VAL A 189 9.20 8.07 13.62
CA VAL A 189 7.82 8.33 14.06
C VAL A 189 7.12 7.04 14.45
N ILE A 190 7.29 5.96 13.69
CA ILE A 190 6.72 4.64 14.01
C ILE A 190 7.24 4.15 15.36
N GLU A 191 8.55 4.16 15.56
CA GLU A 191 9.18 3.66 16.77
C GLU A 191 8.79 4.49 18.00
N LEU A 192 8.86 5.83 17.91
CA LEU A 192 8.43 6.71 19.00
C LEU A 192 6.94 6.55 19.32
N THR A 193 6.10 6.30 18.30
CA THR A 193 4.67 6.02 18.50
C THR A 193 4.47 4.71 19.26
N ARG A 194 5.15 3.63 18.86
CA ARG A 194 5.13 2.34 19.57
C ARG A 194 5.65 2.43 21.01
N GLU A 195 6.63 3.29 21.24
CA GLU A 195 7.18 3.59 22.56
C GLU A 195 6.34 4.57 23.38
N SER A 196 5.25 5.11 22.83
CA SER A 196 4.37 6.01 23.56
C SER A 196 3.57 5.26 24.64
N GLY A 197 3.14 6.00 25.67
CA GLY A 197 2.23 5.46 26.68
C GLY A 197 0.86 5.10 26.11
N GLY A 198 0.36 5.89 25.16
CA GLY A 198 -0.92 5.67 24.49
C GLY A 198 -0.94 4.35 23.72
N PHE A 199 0.07 4.12 22.87
CA PHE A 199 0.19 2.88 22.10
C PHE A 199 0.28 1.65 23.00
N ARG A 200 1.20 1.63 23.97
CA ARG A 200 1.37 0.47 24.88
C ARG A 200 0.12 0.21 25.72
N GLY A 201 -0.59 1.27 26.13
CA GLY A 201 -1.84 1.15 26.86
C GLY A 201 -2.92 0.47 26.01
N ALA A 202 -3.05 0.90 24.76
CA ALA A 202 -4.01 0.35 23.81
C ALA A 202 -3.67 -1.11 23.43
N GLU A 203 -2.39 -1.43 23.19
CA GLU A 203 -1.95 -2.81 22.93
C GLU A 203 -2.24 -3.74 24.12
N ALA A 204 -2.11 -3.26 25.36
CA ALA A 204 -2.45 -4.06 26.54
C ALA A 204 -3.97 -4.35 26.67
N LEU A 205 -4.81 -3.39 26.28
CA LEU A 205 -6.26 -3.58 26.20
C LEU A 205 -6.62 -4.60 25.12
N TRP A 206 -6.03 -4.45 23.93
CA TRP A 206 -6.15 -5.41 22.84
C TRP A 206 -5.72 -6.82 23.25
N ALA A 207 -4.57 -6.95 23.92
CA ALA A 207 -4.07 -8.25 24.39
C ALA A 207 -5.02 -8.91 25.40
N SER A 208 -5.66 -8.12 26.26
CA SER A 208 -6.69 -8.61 27.18
C SER A 208 -7.92 -9.13 26.44
N CYS A 209 -8.37 -8.41 25.40
CA CYS A 209 -9.45 -8.84 24.51
C CYS A 209 -9.13 -10.16 23.80
N MET A 210 -7.91 -10.31 23.26
CA MET A 210 -7.47 -11.56 22.64
C MET A 210 -7.45 -12.72 23.65
N ALA A 211 -7.01 -12.46 24.89
CA ALA A 211 -7.00 -13.47 25.95
C ALA A 211 -8.41 -13.94 26.33
N GLU A 212 -9.41 -13.05 26.36
CA GLU A 212 -10.83 -13.40 26.55
C GLU A 212 -11.37 -14.31 25.44
N ARG A 213 -10.81 -14.19 24.22
CA ARG A 213 -11.08 -15.05 23.08
C ARG A 213 -10.22 -16.32 23.06
N GLY A 214 -9.45 -16.57 24.12
CA GLY A 214 -8.62 -17.76 24.28
C GLY A 214 -7.26 -17.70 23.59
N LEU A 215 -6.84 -16.51 23.11
CA LEU A 215 -5.57 -16.30 22.41
C LEU A 215 -4.60 -15.54 23.33
N ALA A 216 -3.55 -16.22 23.79
CA ALA A 216 -2.62 -15.68 24.79
C ALA A 216 -1.53 -14.76 24.20
N TYR A 217 -1.92 -13.82 23.35
CA TYR A 217 -1.03 -12.85 22.73
C TYR A 217 -0.80 -11.64 23.64
N ARG A 218 0.39 -11.06 23.54
CA ARG A 218 0.86 -9.90 24.33
C ARG A 218 1.19 -8.70 23.46
N SER A 219 1.44 -8.93 22.16
CA SER A 219 1.71 -7.88 21.18
C SER A 219 1.00 -8.16 19.87
N LEU A 220 0.71 -7.09 19.11
CA LEU A 220 0.11 -7.12 17.77
C LEU A 220 0.94 -7.95 16.76
N GLU A 221 2.22 -8.18 17.05
CA GLU A 221 3.11 -9.02 16.25
C GLU A 221 2.96 -10.53 16.53
N ASP A 222 2.38 -10.91 17.67
CA ASP A 222 2.30 -12.32 18.07
C ASP A 222 1.44 -13.18 17.15
N PRO A 223 0.22 -12.77 16.72
CA PRO A 223 -0.55 -13.52 15.74
C PRO A 223 0.20 -13.68 14.41
N ARG A 224 0.94 -12.63 13.99
CA ARG A 224 1.70 -12.66 12.75
C ARG A 224 2.88 -13.63 12.83
N ARG A 225 3.55 -13.65 13.99
CA ARG A 225 4.62 -14.58 14.28
C ARG A 225 4.14 -16.03 14.24
N GLU A 226 2.95 -16.33 14.79
CA GLU A 226 2.35 -17.67 14.70
C GLU A 226 2.19 -18.13 13.24
N ILE A 227 1.65 -17.28 12.36
CA ILE A 227 1.48 -17.66 10.94
C ILE A 227 2.84 -17.86 10.25
N ARG A 228 3.82 -17.00 10.54
CA ARG A 228 5.18 -17.14 10.01
C ARG A 228 5.84 -18.45 10.47
N GLU A 229 5.64 -18.82 11.73
CA GLU A 229 6.13 -20.08 12.30
C GLU A 229 5.49 -21.28 11.57
N LEU A 230 4.16 -21.30 11.40
CA LEU A 230 3.46 -22.36 10.66
C LEU A 230 4.02 -22.54 9.24
N LEU A 231 4.19 -21.45 8.50
CA LEU A 231 4.76 -21.49 7.15
C LEU A 231 6.20 -22.03 7.15
N SER A 232 7.02 -21.60 8.13
CA SER A 232 8.41 -22.05 8.25
C SER A 232 8.55 -23.53 8.65
N GLU A 233 7.57 -24.07 9.39
CA GLU A 233 7.49 -25.48 9.77
C GLU A 233 6.96 -26.37 8.64
N GLY A 234 6.66 -25.79 7.47
CA GLY A 234 6.21 -26.52 6.29
C GLY A 234 4.72 -26.87 6.32
N VAL A 235 3.92 -26.20 7.15
CA VAL A 235 2.46 -26.28 7.04
C VAL A 235 2.06 -25.80 5.64
N ALA A 236 1.15 -26.54 5.00
CA ALA A 236 0.66 -26.18 3.68
C ALA A 236 0.11 -24.74 3.69
N PRO A 237 0.50 -23.86 2.77
CA PRO A 237 0.13 -22.45 2.84
C PRO A 237 -1.39 -22.20 2.81
N GLN A 238 -2.16 -23.09 2.21
CA GLN A 238 -3.63 -23.02 2.23
C GLN A 238 -4.17 -23.20 3.66
N ALA A 239 -3.62 -24.15 4.43
CA ALA A 239 -4.01 -24.39 5.82
C ALA A 239 -3.51 -23.24 6.73
N ALA A 240 -2.29 -22.75 6.51
CA ALA A 240 -1.79 -21.56 7.20
C ALA A 240 -2.69 -20.33 6.89
N GLY A 241 -3.15 -20.19 5.65
CA GLY A 241 -4.04 -19.10 5.21
C GLY A 241 -5.44 -19.16 5.83
N GLU A 242 -5.97 -20.36 6.08
CA GLU A 242 -7.23 -20.51 6.84
C GLU A 242 -7.07 -20.03 8.28
N ARG A 243 -5.99 -20.44 8.94
CA ARG A 243 -5.65 -19.99 10.30
C ARG A 243 -5.38 -18.48 10.35
N GLU A 244 -4.66 -17.96 9.37
CA GLU A 244 -4.36 -16.53 9.23
C GLU A 244 -5.63 -15.68 9.15
N ARG A 245 -6.61 -16.05 8.33
CA ARG A 245 -7.89 -15.32 8.25
C ARG A 245 -8.70 -15.43 9.54
N GLU A 246 -8.72 -16.59 10.19
CA GLU A 246 -9.38 -16.74 11.49
C GLU A 246 -8.77 -15.80 12.54
N LEU A 247 -7.44 -15.78 12.64
CA LEU A 247 -6.73 -14.90 13.55
C LEU A 247 -6.93 -13.44 13.20
N ALA A 248 -6.84 -13.05 11.92
CA ALA A 248 -6.98 -11.67 11.50
C ALA A 248 -8.38 -11.11 11.75
N ARG A 249 -9.44 -11.91 11.57
CA ARG A 249 -10.80 -11.48 11.96
C ARG A 249 -10.90 -11.21 13.46
N THR A 250 -10.39 -12.14 14.26
CA THR A 250 -10.38 -12.01 15.72
C THR A 250 -9.54 -10.82 16.19
N ASP A 251 -8.37 -10.64 15.59
CA ASP A 251 -7.48 -9.49 15.82
C ASP A 251 -8.23 -8.19 15.52
N LEU A 252 -8.79 -8.04 14.31
CA LEU A 252 -9.56 -6.86 13.92
C LEU A 252 -10.71 -6.56 14.88
N GLU A 253 -11.50 -7.56 15.28
CA GLU A 253 -12.57 -7.37 16.26
C GLU A 253 -12.02 -6.75 17.55
N CYS A 254 -10.91 -7.27 18.09
CA CYS A 254 -10.28 -6.73 19.28
C CYS A 254 -9.69 -5.33 19.06
N GLN A 255 -9.13 -5.04 17.89
CA GLN A 255 -8.63 -3.71 17.56
C GLN A 255 -9.77 -2.67 17.57
N LEU A 256 -10.92 -3.02 17.00
CA LEU A 256 -12.10 -2.16 16.97
C LEU A 256 -12.78 -2.02 18.34
N GLU A 257 -12.94 -3.12 19.09
CA GLU A 257 -13.57 -3.11 20.42
C GLU A 257 -12.80 -2.28 21.43
N THR A 258 -11.48 -2.25 21.31
CA THR A 258 -10.59 -1.53 22.25
C THR A 258 -10.25 -0.11 21.80
N GLY A 259 -10.71 0.32 20.62
CA GLY A 259 -10.39 1.63 20.06
C GLY A 259 -8.90 1.79 19.74
N LEU A 260 -8.22 0.70 19.37
CA LEU A 260 -6.78 0.69 19.13
C LEU A 260 -6.39 1.67 18.02
N HIS A 261 -7.17 1.74 16.95
CA HIS A 261 -6.90 2.62 15.82
C HIS A 261 -6.83 4.10 16.22
N GLU A 262 -7.80 4.56 17.00
CA GLU A 262 -7.92 5.93 17.45
C GLU A 262 -6.80 6.29 18.44
N GLU A 263 -6.39 5.36 19.30
CA GLU A 263 -5.28 5.57 20.22
C GLU A 263 -3.93 5.61 19.50
N VAL A 264 -3.72 4.76 18.49
CA VAL A 264 -2.52 4.81 17.65
C VAL A 264 -2.45 6.11 16.85
N GLU A 265 -3.57 6.54 16.25
CA GLU A 265 -3.63 7.82 15.54
C GLU A 265 -3.29 9.00 16.45
N ARG A 266 -3.87 9.05 17.66
CA ARG A 266 -3.57 10.10 18.62
C ARG A 266 -2.11 10.09 19.05
N ALA A 267 -1.56 8.91 19.38
CA ALA A 267 -0.17 8.76 19.75
C ALA A 267 0.77 9.22 18.62
N GLN A 268 0.48 8.87 17.36
CA GLN A 268 1.26 9.32 16.22
C GLN A 268 1.19 10.84 16.07
N GLN A 269 0.01 11.44 16.17
CA GLN A 269 -0.15 12.90 16.07
C GLN A 269 0.63 13.64 17.16
N GLU A 270 0.71 13.10 18.38
CA GLU A 270 1.51 13.66 19.47
C GLU A 270 3.02 13.59 19.16
N VAL A 271 3.50 12.46 18.62
CA VAL A 271 4.88 12.29 18.17
C VAL A 271 5.20 13.27 17.05
N GLU A 272 4.36 13.37 16.04
CA GLU A 272 4.57 14.24 14.88
C GLU A 272 4.58 15.73 15.22
N GLN A 273 3.83 16.16 16.24
CA GLN A 273 3.88 17.54 16.72
C GLN A 273 5.27 17.96 17.22
N SER A 274 6.08 17.00 17.67
CA SER A 274 7.46 17.23 18.12
C SER A 274 8.47 17.37 16.99
N ILE A 275 8.07 17.07 15.75
CA ILE A 275 8.96 17.13 14.58
C ILE A 275 9.35 18.58 14.30
N GLY A 276 10.66 18.79 14.13
CA GLY A 276 11.27 20.11 13.93
C GLY A 276 10.88 20.78 12.61
N ALA A 277 11.10 22.09 12.54
CA ALA A 277 10.80 22.88 11.34
C ALA A 277 11.58 22.43 10.09
N GLU A 278 12.80 21.92 10.26
CA GLU A 278 13.64 21.40 9.17
C GLU A 278 12.99 20.20 8.47
N ALA A 279 12.55 19.21 9.25
CA ALA A 279 11.83 18.04 8.74
C ALA A 279 10.51 18.41 8.02
N ARG A 280 9.80 19.46 8.48
CA ARG A 280 8.61 19.96 7.77
C ARG A 280 8.95 20.56 6.41
N LEU A 281 10.08 21.27 6.29
CA LEU A 281 10.55 21.78 5.00
C LEU A 281 10.97 20.64 4.06
N GLU A 282 11.60 19.59 4.57
CA GLU A 282 11.92 18.40 3.78
C GLU A 282 10.66 17.66 3.31
N LEU A 283 9.62 17.60 4.14
CA LEU A 283 8.31 17.07 3.76
C LEU A 283 7.69 17.85 2.60
N GLU A 284 7.66 19.19 2.67
CA GLU A 284 7.15 20.01 1.57
C GLU A 284 7.94 19.80 0.26
N ARG A 285 9.27 19.64 0.35
CA ARG A 285 10.13 19.34 -0.79
C ARG A 285 9.84 17.96 -1.39
N LEU A 286 9.68 16.94 -0.54
CA LEU A 286 9.32 15.60 -1.01
C LEU A 286 7.96 15.60 -1.69
N GLU A 287 6.94 16.24 -1.09
CA GLU A 287 5.62 16.36 -1.70
C GLU A 287 5.66 17.06 -3.07
N GLN A 288 6.48 18.11 -3.20
CA GLN A 288 6.68 18.77 -4.49
C GLN A 288 7.34 17.82 -5.50
N ALA A 289 8.35 17.05 -5.10
CA ALA A 289 9.01 16.07 -5.96
C ALA A 289 8.03 14.96 -6.40
N LYS A 290 7.19 14.46 -5.48
CA LYS A 290 6.12 13.49 -5.77
C LYS A 290 5.14 14.02 -6.82
N ARG A 291 4.64 15.24 -6.64
CA ARG A 291 3.74 15.88 -7.62
C ARG A 291 4.39 15.99 -9.00
N GLY A 292 5.64 16.46 -9.05
CA GLY A 292 6.39 16.56 -10.31
C GLY A 292 6.61 15.21 -10.99
N ALA A 293 6.84 14.14 -10.21
CA ALA A 293 6.98 12.79 -10.74
C ALA A 293 5.67 12.27 -11.35
N LEU A 294 4.55 12.51 -10.68
CA LEU A 294 3.21 12.13 -11.17
C LEU A 294 2.82 12.88 -12.45
N GLU A 295 3.18 14.16 -12.56
CA GLU A 295 3.00 14.94 -13.78
C GLU A 295 3.83 14.36 -14.94
N ARG A 296 5.06 13.92 -14.66
CA ARG A 296 5.97 13.31 -15.65
C ARG A 296 5.59 11.87 -16.02
N SER A 297 4.91 11.13 -15.15
CA SER A 297 4.40 9.78 -15.44
C SER A 297 3.11 9.77 -16.26
N ASN A 298 2.52 10.94 -16.54
CA ASN A 298 1.25 11.13 -17.28
C ASN A 298 0.00 10.59 -16.56
N VAL A 299 -0.03 10.58 -15.22
CA VAL A 299 -1.30 10.38 -14.49
C VAL A 299 -2.22 11.58 -14.81
N GLY A 300 -3.24 11.37 -15.64
CA GLY A 300 -4.25 12.38 -15.98
C GLY A 300 -4.23 12.97 -17.41
N ARG A 301 -3.57 12.33 -18.39
CA ARG A 301 -3.83 12.61 -19.82
C ARG A 301 -4.86 11.63 -20.38
N GLU A 302 -6.14 11.85 -20.06
CA GLU A 302 -7.28 11.45 -20.90
C GLU A 302 -7.73 12.62 -21.78
#